data_AF-A0AAV9Y1G6-F1
#
_entry.id   AF-A0AAV9Y1G6-F1
#
_cell.length_a   1.000
_cell.length_b   1.000
_cell.length_c   1.000
_cell.angle_alpha   90.00
_cell.angle_beta   90.00
_cell.angle_gamma   90.00
#
_symmetry.space_group_name_H-M   'P 1'
#
loop_
_entity.id
_entity.type
_entity.pdbx_description
1 polymer ?
#
loop_
_entity_poly.entity_id
_entity_poly.type
_entity_poly.pdbx_seq_one_letter_code
_entity_poly.pdbx_strand_id
1 'polypeptide(L)'
;MKSILDEGDVICTEVQRVQSEGICQLHTRSAKYGKLANGLLVKVPNKLIQRQTQHIIKLKYGIQLILGLNGYLWISLPFEQSHTDTINYSSYSVKSEVVSPSSRENIVTIAFIIKLFGSNNLQLIPDRICAVFDHIKALNMSSK
;
A
#
# COMPACT_ATOMS: atom_id res chain seq x y z
N MET A 1 -21.90 0.59 -11.76
CA MET A 1 -20.90 0.98 -10.73
C MET A 1 -20.47 -0.21 -9.88
N LYS A 2 -21.38 -1.07 -9.41
CA LYS A 2 -21.05 -2.37 -8.75
C LYS A 2 -20.11 -3.29 -9.54
N SER A 3 -20.09 -3.18 -10.86
CA SER A 3 -19.16 -3.93 -11.72
C SER A 3 -17.70 -3.46 -11.65
N ILE A 4 -17.43 -2.31 -11.01
CA ILE A 4 -16.10 -1.68 -10.93
C ILE A 4 -15.62 -1.61 -9.47
N LEU A 5 -16.50 -1.18 -8.56
CA LEU A 5 -16.27 -1.12 -7.11
C LEU A 5 -17.48 -1.68 -6.39
N ASP A 6 -17.24 -2.55 -5.42
CA ASP A 6 -18.27 -3.13 -4.55
C ASP A 6 -17.97 -2.87 -3.07
N GLU A 7 -18.97 -3.10 -2.22
CA GLU A 7 -18.85 -2.93 -0.78
C GLU A 7 -17.73 -3.80 -0.21
N GLY A 8 -16.87 -3.20 0.62
CA GLY A 8 -15.69 -3.87 1.19
C GLY A 8 -14.42 -3.77 0.34
N ASP A 9 -14.50 -3.26 -0.89
CA ASP A 9 -13.31 -3.02 -1.71
C ASP A 9 -12.40 -1.96 -1.09
N VAL A 10 -11.09 -2.22 -1.12
CA VAL A 10 -10.08 -1.22 -0.77
C VAL A 10 -9.66 -0.50 -2.04
N ILE A 11 -9.63 0.83 -1.98
CA ILE A 11 -9.28 1.68 -3.12
C ILE A 11 -8.14 2.64 -2.79
N CYS A 12 -7.22 2.84 -3.74
CA CYS A 12 -6.27 3.94 -3.71
C CYS A 12 -6.84 5.12 -4.50
N THR A 13 -6.96 6.29 -3.88
CA THR A 13 -7.56 7.48 -4.50
C THR A 13 -6.82 8.74 -4.08
N GLU A 14 -7.03 9.82 -4.83
CA GLU A 14 -6.59 11.17 -4.47
C GLU A 14 -7.78 12.02 -4.00
N VAL A 15 -7.50 12.99 -3.14
CA VAL A 15 -8.49 14.00 -2.74
C VAL A 15 -8.46 15.12 -3.76
N GLN A 16 -9.56 15.28 -4.51
CA GLN A 16 -9.71 16.33 -5.51
C GLN A 16 -9.98 17.68 -4.85
N ARG A 17 -10.89 17.67 -3.86
CA ARG A 17 -11.40 18.87 -3.20
C ARG A 17 -11.90 18.49 -1.81
N VAL A 18 -11.71 19.39 -0.86
CA VAL A 18 -12.38 19.36 0.44
C VAL A 18 -13.42 20.47 0.43
N GLN A 19 -14.68 20.12 0.70
CA GLN A 19 -15.79 21.08 0.76
C GLN A 19 -15.78 21.83 2.10
N SER A 20 -16.53 22.94 2.22
CA SER A 20 -16.63 23.73 3.47
C SER A 20 -17.04 22.89 4.67
N GLU A 21 -17.93 21.91 4.43
CA GLU A 21 -18.43 20.96 5.44
C GLU A 21 -17.42 19.85 5.80
N GLY A 22 -16.19 19.90 5.29
CA GLY A 22 -15.17 18.87 5.53
C GLY A 22 -15.33 17.59 4.70
N ILE A 23 -16.27 17.55 3.76
CA ILE A 23 -16.48 16.40 2.86
C ILE A 23 -15.36 16.36 1.81
N CYS A 24 -14.60 15.26 1.80
CA CYS A 24 -13.57 15.01 0.78
C CYS A 24 -14.19 14.40 -0.49
N GLN A 25 -14.02 15.07 -1.62
CA GLN A 25 -14.33 14.53 -2.95
C GLN A 25 -13.10 13.76 -3.47
N LEU A 26 -13.29 12.48 -3.80
CA LEU A 26 -12.22 11.58 -4.25
C LEU A 26 -12.26 11.39 -5.77
N HIS A 27 -11.09 11.12 -6.36
CA HIS A 27 -10.99 10.80 -7.78
C HIS A 27 -9.84 9.80 -8.06
N THR A 28 -9.96 9.07 -9.17
CA THR A 28 -8.97 8.10 -9.66
C THR A 28 -8.56 8.46 -11.10
N ARG A 29 -7.76 9.52 -11.26
CA ARG A 29 -7.38 10.05 -12.59
C ARG A 29 -6.26 9.28 -13.31
N SER A 30 -5.70 8.22 -12.70
CA SER A 30 -4.59 7.44 -13.24
C SER A 30 -4.75 5.96 -12.89
N ALA A 31 -4.18 5.07 -13.70
CA ALA A 31 -4.25 3.62 -13.53
C ALA A 31 -3.66 3.10 -12.22
N LYS A 32 -2.74 3.85 -11.59
CA LYS A 32 -2.22 3.56 -10.24
C LYS A 32 -3.24 3.78 -9.12
N TYR A 33 -4.39 4.38 -9.44
CA TYR A 33 -5.48 4.68 -8.51
C TYR A 33 -6.71 3.88 -8.91
N GLY A 34 -7.34 3.20 -7.95
CA GLY A 34 -8.41 2.25 -8.20
C GLY A 34 -8.46 1.15 -7.15
N LYS A 35 -9.15 0.06 -7.49
CA LYS A 35 -9.26 -1.13 -6.62
C LYS A 35 -7.90 -1.75 -6.33
N LEU A 36 -7.70 -2.16 -5.09
CA LEU A 36 -6.50 -2.83 -4.64
C LEU A 36 -6.80 -4.31 -4.38
N ALA A 37 -5.88 -5.20 -4.76
CA ALA A 37 -5.95 -6.62 -4.47
C ALA A 37 -4.55 -7.18 -4.15
N ASN A 38 -4.50 -8.48 -3.85
CA ASN A 38 -3.25 -9.24 -3.66
C ASN A 38 -2.32 -8.61 -2.60
N GLY A 39 -2.93 -8.09 -1.53
CA GLY A 39 -2.23 -7.34 -0.50
C GLY A 39 -2.94 -7.35 0.85
N LEU A 40 -2.37 -6.60 1.78
CA LEU A 40 -2.81 -6.49 3.15
C LEU A 40 -2.97 -5.03 3.55
N LEU A 41 -4.11 -4.71 4.16
CA LEU A 41 -4.38 -3.40 4.75
C LEU A 41 -3.86 -3.34 6.19
N VAL A 42 -3.11 -2.29 6.51
CA VAL A 42 -2.65 -2.00 7.88
C VAL A 42 -3.04 -0.57 8.24
N LYS A 43 -3.58 -0.39 9.45
CA LYS A 43 -3.96 0.92 9.97
C LYS A 43 -3.00 1.37 11.07
N VAL A 44 -2.59 2.63 11.01
CA VAL A 44 -1.76 3.30 12.00
C VAL A 44 -2.29 4.72 12.26
N PRO A 45 -1.89 5.40 13.34
CA PRO A 45 -2.19 6.82 13.52
C PRO A 45 -1.65 7.67 12.35
N ASN A 46 -2.51 8.48 11.74
CA ASN A 46 -2.17 9.31 10.57
C ASN A 46 -0.97 10.24 10.80
N LYS A 47 -0.77 10.74 12.03
CA LYS A 47 0.37 11.58 12.43
C LYS A 47 1.74 10.94 12.21
N LEU A 48 1.81 9.61 12.07
CA LEU A 48 3.05 8.88 11.83
C LEU A 48 3.45 8.87 10.34
N ILE A 49 2.55 9.31 9.45
CA ILE A 49 2.77 9.34 8.02
C ILE A 49 3.14 10.76 7.62
N GLN A 50 4.36 10.93 7.14
CA GLN A 50 4.82 12.20 6.58
C GLN A 50 4.37 12.33 5.13
N ARG A 51 4.06 13.55 4.71
CA ARG A 51 3.83 13.86 3.29
C ARG A 51 5.16 13.76 2.55
N GLN A 52 5.16 12.98 1.47
CA GLN A 52 6.33 12.70 0.63
C GLN A 52 5.99 12.95 -0.83
N THR A 53 7.00 13.08 -1.68
CA THR A 53 6.82 13.25 -3.13
C THR A 53 6.07 12.07 -3.74
N GLN A 54 6.31 10.85 -3.24
CA GLN A 54 5.64 9.63 -3.69
C GLN A 54 5.12 8.85 -2.49
N HIS A 55 3.83 8.52 -2.52
CA HIS A 55 3.17 7.71 -1.51
C HIS A 55 2.94 6.25 -1.97
N ILE A 56 3.20 5.94 -3.24
CA ILE A 56 3.21 4.59 -3.79
C ILE A 56 4.68 4.25 -4.06
N ILE A 57 5.22 3.28 -3.33
CA ILE A 57 6.65 3.00 -3.27
C ILE A 57 6.88 1.53 -3.60
N LYS A 58 7.73 1.26 -4.59
CA LYS A 58 8.21 -0.09 -4.89
C LYS A 58 9.43 -0.38 -4.01
N LEU A 59 9.33 -1.36 -3.13
CA LEU A 59 10.40 -1.82 -2.25
C LEU A 59 11.26 -2.88 -2.97
N LYS A 60 12.50 -3.04 -2.54
CA LYS A 60 13.50 -3.93 -3.17
C LYS A 60 13.13 -5.43 -3.16
N TYR A 61 12.13 -5.83 -2.38
CA TYR A 61 11.76 -7.22 -2.12
C TYR A 61 10.61 -7.72 -2.99
N GLY A 62 10.35 -7.07 -4.14
CA GLY A 62 9.22 -7.40 -5.00
C GLY A 62 7.87 -7.08 -4.34
N ILE A 63 7.82 -6.03 -3.53
CA ILE A 63 6.63 -5.56 -2.81
C ILE A 63 6.42 -4.09 -3.10
N GLN A 64 5.17 -3.67 -3.13
CA GLN A 64 4.75 -2.28 -3.15
C GLN A 64 4.09 -1.89 -1.84
N LEU A 65 4.43 -0.70 -1.37
CA LEU A 65 3.88 -0.06 -0.19
C LEU A 65 3.16 1.22 -0.60
N ILE A 66 1.88 1.33 -0.23
CA ILE A 66 1.08 2.55 -0.38
C ILE A 66 0.89 3.17 1.00
N LEU A 67 1.30 4.43 1.15
CA LEU A 67 1.22 5.22 2.37
C LEU A 67 0.05 6.21 2.28
N GLY A 68 -1.16 5.80 2.64
CA GLY A 68 -2.31 6.70 2.69
C GLY A 68 -2.17 7.71 3.83
N LEU A 69 -2.22 9.01 3.52
CA LEU A 69 -2.10 10.10 4.52
C LEU A 69 -3.16 10.04 5.64
N ASN A 70 -4.22 9.28 5.45
CA ASN A 70 -5.27 9.00 6.44
C ASN A 70 -4.89 7.92 7.47
N GLY A 71 -3.69 7.35 7.42
CA GLY A 71 -3.28 6.26 8.32
C GLY A 71 -3.55 4.87 7.79
N TYR A 72 -4.07 4.74 6.55
CA TYR A 72 -4.34 3.46 5.91
C TYR A 72 -3.19 3.12 4.96
N LEU A 73 -2.51 2.02 5.22
CA LEU A 73 -1.39 1.54 4.42
C LEU A 73 -1.77 0.25 3.73
N TRP A 74 -1.33 0.11 2.47
CA TRP A 74 -1.54 -1.10 1.69
C TRP A 74 -0.21 -1.71 1.28
N ILE A 75 -0.04 -3.01 1.52
CA ILE A 75 1.19 -3.75 1.24
C ILE A 75 0.84 -4.88 0.29
N SER A 76 1.37 -4.87 -0.92
CA SER A 76 0.96 -5.82 -1.97
C SER A 76 2.12 -6.18 -2.89
N LEU A 77 1.85 -7.09 -3.83
CA LEU A 77 2.67 -7.18 -5.04
C LEU A 77 2.65 -5.84 -5.80
N PRO A 78 3.73 -5.46 -6.50
CA PRO A 78 3.75 -4.28 -7.37
C PRO A 78 2.75 -4.42 -8.51
N PHE A 79 2.15 -3.29 -8.92
CA PHE A 79 1.33 -3.26 -10.13
C PHE A 79 2.20 -3.56 -11.36
N GLU A 80 1.69 -4.36 -12.29
CA GLU A 80 2.22 -4.43 -13.64
C GLU A 80 1.97 -3.08 -14.32
N GLN A 81 3.05 -2.37 -14.68
CA GLN A 81 2.94 -1.10 -15.38
C GLN A 81 2.73 -1.38 -16.87
N SER A 82 1.47 -1.40 -17.32
CA SER A 82 1.19 -1.34 -18.76
C SER A 82 1.45 0.08 -19.27
N HIS A 83 2.17 0.24 -20.38
CA HIS A 83 2.42 1.55 -21.01
C HIS A 83 1.15 2.30 -21.50
N THR A 84 -0.04 1.72 -21.33
CA THR A 84 -1.34 2.22 -21.78
C THR A 84 -2.25 2.60 -20.61
N ASP A 85 -1.74 3.40 -19.67
CA ASP A 85 -2.46 3.84 -18.47
C ASP A 85 -3.63 4.79 -18.79
N THR A 86 -4.72 4.25 -19.32
CA THR A 86 -6.02 4.92 -19.39
C THR A 86 -6.91 4.42 -18.25
N ILE A 87 -7.70 5.34 -17.68
CA ILE A 87 -8.53 5.16 -16.47
C ILE A 87 -9.45 3.93 -16.58
N ASN A 88 -9.91 3.60 -17.79
CA ASN A 88 -10.81 2.48 -18.07
C ASN A 88 -10.14 1.09 -17.98
N TYR A 89 -8.81 0.98 -18.09
CA TYR A 89 -8.14 -0.33 -18.14
C TYR A 89 -7.81 -0.86 -16.73
N SER A 90 -7.35 0.03 -15.85
CA SER A 90 -6.95 -0.32 -14.48
C SER A 90 -8.08 -0.82 -13.58
N SER A 91 -9.30 -0.35 -13.80
CA SER A 91 -10.48 -0.70 -13.01
C SER A 91 -11.01 -2.11 -13.32
N TYR A 92 -10.75 -2.62 -14.53
CA TYR A 92 -11.20 -3.96 -14.97
C TYR A 92 -10.15 -5.07 -14.77
N SER A 93 -8.89 -4.72 -14.53
CA SER A 93 -7.76 -5.66 -14.62
C SER A 93 -7.22 -6.17 -13.28
N VAL A 94 -7.74 -5.71 -12.14
CA VAL A 94 -7.26 -6.17 -10.83
C VAL A 94 -7.85 -7.55 -10.52
N LYS A 95 -7.17 -8.60 -11.00
CA LYS A 95 -7.53 -9.99 -10.72
C LYS A 95 -6.91 -10.43 -9.40
N SER A 96 -7.73 -11.05 -8.55
CA SER A 96 -7.23 -11.77 -7.38
C SER A 96 -6.41 -12.95 -7.85
N GLU A 97 -5.17 -13.04 -7.39
CA GLU A 97 -4.26 -14.13 -7.74
C GLU A 97 -3.64 -14.77 -6.50
N VAL A 98 -3.11 -15.99 -6.67
CA VAL A 98 -2.43 -16.67 -5.58
C VAL A 98 -1.03 -16.10 -5.43
N VAL A 99 -0.85 -15.25 -4.42
CA VAL A 99 0.47 -14.70 -4.05
C VAL A 99 1.37 -15.83 -3.55
N SER A 100 2.61 -15.92 -4.03
CA SER A 100 3.56 -16.97 -3.62
C SER A 100 3.85 -16.95 -2.10
N PRO A 101 4.21 -18.10 -1.48
CA PRO A 101 4.52 -18.15 -0.05
C PRO A 101 5.62 -17.16 0.38
N SER A 102 6.68 -17.02 -0.41
CA SER A 102 7.78 -16.10 -0.14
C SER A 102 7.34 -14.63 -0.17
N SER A 103 6.53 -14.25 -1.16
CA SER A 103 5.98 -12.89 -1.23
C SER A 103 5.01 -12.61 -0.09
N ARG A 104 4.16 -13.60 0.29
CA ARG A 104 3.28 -13.48 1.46
C ARG A 104 4.05 -13.26 2.75
N GLU A 105 5.13 -14.02 2.96
CA GLU A 105 6.00 -13.86 4.13
C GLU A 105 6.58 -12.43 4.19
N ASN A 106 7.05 -11.91 3.05
CA ASN A 106 7.58 -10.56 2.97
C ASN A 106 6.50 -9.50 3.25
N ILE A 107 5.28 -9.66 2.72
CA ILE A 107 4.13 -8.77 2.98
C ILE A 107 3.79 -8.75 4.47
N VAL A 108 3.67 -9.92 5.09
CA VAL A 108 3.34 -10.07 6.52
C VAL A 108 4.44 -9.49 7.40
N THR A 109 5.71 -9.71 7.07
CA THR A 109 6.85 -9.17 7.83
C THR A 109 6.85 -7.64 7.78
N ILE A 110 6.64 -7.04 6.60
CA ILE A 110 6.53 -5.57 6.48
C ILE A 110 5.33 -5.05 7.27
N ALA A 111 4.19 -5.74 7.22
CA ALA A 111 3.01 -5.37 8.00
C ALA A 111 3.27 -5.40 9.50
N PHE A 112 4.01 -6.40 9.97
CA PHE A 112 4.44 -6.51 11.36
C PHE A 112 5.34 -5.34 11.76
N ILE A 113 6.35 -5.00 10.94
CA ILE A 113 7.24 -3.85 11.18
C ILE A 113 6.44 -2.55 11.24
N ILE A 114 5.49 -2.34 10.33
CA ILE A 114 4.62 -1.16 10.33
C ILE A 114 3.78 -1.07 11.61
N LYS A 115 3.20 -2.20 12.05
CA LYS A 115 2.47 -2.26 13.32
C LYS A 115 3.37 -1.98 14.53
N LEU A 116 4.61 -2.47 14.50
CA LEU A 116 5.60 -2.21 15.53
C LEU A 116 5.93 -0.71 15.60
N PHE A 117 6.18 -0.06 14.46
CA PHE A 117 6.40 1.38 14.38
C PHE A 117 5.19 2.16 14.90
N GLY A 118 3.99 1.74 14.48
CA GLY A 118 2.72 2.33 14.92
C GLY A 118 2.54 2.28 16.44
N SER A 119 2.83 1.13 17.05
CA SER A 119 2.68 0.92 18.50
C SER A 119 3.72 1.68 19.32
N ASN A 120 4.90 1.95 18.73
CA ASN A 120 5.97 2.71 19.37
C ASN A 120 5.96 4.21 19.01
N ASN A 121 4.91 4.72 18.36
CA ASN A 121 4.82 6.11 17.89
C ASN A 121 6.01 6.55 17.02
N LEU A 122 6.59 5.63 16.25
CA LEU A 122 7.67 5.92 15.33
C LEU A 122 7.13 6.38 13.97
N GLN A 123 7.74 7.41 13.40
CA GLN A 123 7.43 7.83 12.03
C GLN A 123 7.71 6.73 11.02
N LEU A 124 6.79 6.56 10.09
CA LEU A 124 6.88 5.59 9.01
C LEU A 124 7.71 6.18 7.86
N ILE A 125 9.01 5.92 7.92
CA ILE A 125 9.98 6.27 6.89
C ILE A 125 10.34 5.00 6.12
N PRO A 126 10.13 4.93 4.80
CA PRO A 126 10.38 3.73 3.99
C PRO A 126 11.77 3.12 4.20
N ASP A 127 12.81 3.95 4.25
CA ASP A 127 14.19 3.47 4.43
C ASP A 127 14.39 2.78 5.79
N ARG A 128 13.73 3.27 6.85
CA ARG A 128 13.78 2.63 8.18
C ARG A 128 13.05 1.29 8.19
N ILE A 129 11.92 1.21 7.49
CA ILE A 129 11.17 -0.04 7.35
C ILE A 129 12.03 -1.09 6.61
N CYS A 130 12.69 -0.69 5.52
CA CYS A 130 13.62 -1.55 4.78
C CYS A 130 14.80 -2.00 5.65
N ALA A 131 15.43 -1.10 6.40
CA ALA A 131 16.56 -1.44 7.25
C ALA A 131 16.20 -2.49 8.33
N VAL A 132 15.02 -2.34 8.97
CA VAL A 132 14.54 -3.33 9.94
C VAL A 132 14.20 -4.66 9.25
N PHE A 133 13.61 -4.62 8.06
CA PHE A 133 13.30 -5.81 7.29
C PHE A 133 14.57 -6.58 6.89
N ASP A 134 15.59 -5.89 6.39
CA ASP A 134 16.90 -6.48 6.05
C ASP A 134 17.53 -7.15 7.27
N HIS A 135 17.46 -6.49 8.43
CA HIS A 135 17.98 -7.05 9.68
C HIS A 135 17.24 -8.33 10.09
N ILE A 136 15.91 -8.35 10.02
CA ILE A 136 15.10 -9.56 10.32
C ILE A 136 15.44 -10.70 9.35
N LYS A 137 15.60 -10.40 8.06
CA LYS A 137 15.97 -11.41 7.06
C LYS A 137 17.37 -11.96 7.31
N ALA A 138 18.33 -11.14 7.71
CA ALA A 138 19.67 -11.59 8.08
C ALA A 138 19.65 -12.54 9.29
N LEU A 139 18.85 -12.25 10.32
CA LEU A 139 18.71 -13.10 11.50
C LEU A 139 18.12 -14.48 11.15
N ASN A 140 17.08 -14.52 10.32
CA ASN A 140 16.45 -15.78 9.89
C ASN A 140 17.35 -16.65 9.00
N MET A 141 18.31 -16.03 8.30
CA MET A 141 19.32 -16.75 7.51
C MET A 141 20.43 -17.35 8.38
N SER A 142 20.71 -16.76 9.55
CA SER A 142 21.71 -17.26 10.49
C SER A 142 21.18 -18.40 11.38
N SER A 143 19.87 -18.65 11.40
CA SER A 143 19.24 -19.70 12.21
C SER A 143 18.94 -20.99 11.43
N LYS A 144 19.46 -21.12 10.21
CA LYS A 144 19.46 -22.35 9.40
C LYS A 144 20.89 -22.85 9.24
#